data_AF-A0A6I5KWT6-F1
#
_entry.id   AF-A0A6I5KWT6-F1
#
_cell.length_a   1.000
_cell.length_b   1.000
_cell.length_c   1.000
_cell.angle_alpha   90.00
_cell.angle_beta   90.00
_cell.angle_gamma   90.00
#
_symmetry.space_group_name_H-M   'P 1'
#
loop_
_entity.id
_entity.type
_entity.pdbx_description
1 polymer ?
#
loop_
_entity_poly.entity_id
_entity_poly.type
_entity_poly.pdbx_seq_one_letter_code
_entity_poly.pdbx_strand_id
1 'polypeptide(L)'
;MIGIVFLLIALIGPMVLLSTFLYFHFPDESVGRMDRYIPPLTSALATWAFCTGWLWFYLFNLYISLPVLLLSIGLHLYTMSKNLNPKLRRINAILIWAACGVCFLSYFYFDL
;
A
#
# COMPACT_ATOMS: atom_id res chain seq x y z
N MET A 1 16.71 -10.03 -14.06
CA MET A 1 15.26 -10.21 -13.80
C MET A 1 14.98 -11.05 -12.56
N ILE A 2 15.59 -12.24 -12.39
CA ILE A 2 15.35 -13.13 -11.23
C ILE A 2 15.54 -12.45 -9.86
N GLY A 3 16.59 -11.64 -9.69
CA GLY A 3 16.84 -10.93 -8.41
C GLY A 3 15.74 -9.95 -7.99
N ILE A 4 15.08 -9.29 -8.96
CA ILE A 4 13.97 -8.35 -8.69
C ILE A 4 12.73 -9.12 -8.27
N VAL A 5 12.45 -10.24 -8.93
CA VAL A 5 11.34 -11.13 -8.55
C VAL A 5 11.53 -11.63 -7.12
N PHE A 6 12.75 -12.03 -6.74
CA PHE A 6 13.06 -12.38 -5.35
C PHE A 6 12.90 -11.22 -4.38
N LEU A 7 13.29 -10.00 -4.77
CA LEU A 7 13.07 -8.80 -3.94
C LEU A 7 11.58 -8.53 -3.73
N LEU A 8 10.75 -8.64 -4.77
CA LEU A 8 9.31 -8.45 -4.70
C LEU A 8 8.65 -9.50 -3.81
N ILE A 9 9.08 -10.77 -3.92
CA ILE A 9 8.63 -11.86 -3.05
C ILE A 9 9.08 -11.59 -1.60
N ALA A 10 10.32 -11.15 -1.40
CA ALA A 10 10.84 -10.84 -0.07
C ALA A 10 10.06 -9.68 0.59
N LEU A 11 9.59 -8.70 -0.19
CA LEU A 11 8.76 -7.58 0.28
C LEU A 11 7.37 -8.02 0.77
N ILE A 12 6.86 -9.18 0.37
CA ILE A 12 5.56 -9.70 0.84
C ILE A 12 5.60 -9.91 2.36
N GLY A 13 6.69 -10.49 2.89
CA GLY A 13 6.84 -10.77 4.32
C GLY A 13 6.68 -9.52 5.20
N PRO A 14 7.48 -8.45 4.97
CA PRO A 14 7.33 -7.18 5.66
C PRO A 14 5.93 -6.56 5.54
N MET A 15 5.25 -6.68 4.39
CA MET A 15 3.89 -6.16 4.23
C MET A 15 2.86 -6.93 5.05
N VAL A 16 2.98 -8.26 5.10
CA VAL A 16 2.14 -9.10 5.98
C VAL A 16 2.39 -8.75 7.44
N LEU A 17 3.66 -8.59 7.84
CA LEU A 17 4.03 -8.16 9.19
C LEU A 17 3.46 -6.79 9.53
N LEU A 18 3.57 -5.81 8.63
CA LEU A 18 3.02 -4.46 8.82
C LEU A 18 1.50 -4.50 8.97
N SER A 19 0.79 -5.20 8.09
CA SER A 19 -0.66 -5.36 8.18
C SER A 19 -1.07 -6.02 9.50
N THR A 20 -0.35 -7.06 9.92
CA THR A 20 -0.63 -7.78 11.17
C THR A 20 -0.38 -6.89 12.39
N PHE A 21 0.74 -6.16 12.39
CA PHE A 21 1.08 -5.22 13.44
C PHE A 21 0.02 -4.13 13.60
N LEU A 22 -0.39 -3.51 12.50
CA LEU A 22 -1.42 -2.46 12.51
C LEU A 22 -2.79 -2.99 12.94
N TYR A 23 -3.14 -4.22 12.58
CA TYR A 23 -4.37 -4.88 13.02
C TYR A 23 -4.46 -5.04 14.54
N PHE A 24 -3.36 -5.42 15.19
CA PHE A 24 -3.30 -5.57 16.65
C PHE A 24 -3.09 -4.24 17.38
N HIS A 25 -2.36 -3.30 16.78
CA HIS A 25 -2.07 -2.00 17.41
C HIS A 25 -3.26 -1.04 17.36
N PHE A 26 -4.10 -1.13 16.33
CA PHE A 26 -5.31 -0.32 16.19
C PHE A 26 -6.57 -1.22 16.11
N PRO A 27 -6.95 -1.87 17.23
CA PRO A 27 -8.13 -2.72 17.25
C PRO A 27 -9.41 -1.90 17.05
N ASP A 28 -10.30 -2.39 16.19
CA ASP A 28 -11.65 -1.84 16.01
C ASP A 28 -12.67 -2.99 16.09
N GLU A 29 -13.24 -3.18 17.27
CA GLU A 29 -14.18 -4.28 17.56
C GLU A 29 -15.62 -3.93 17.20
N SER A 30 -15.88 -2.69 16.79
CA SER A 30 -17.21 -2.21 16.40
C SER A 30 -17.67 -2.75 15.03
N VAL A 31 -16.76 -3.38 14.28
CA VAL A 31 -16.97 -3.83 12.90
C VAL A 31 -16.69 -5.34 12.76
N GLY A 32 -17.24 -5.94 11.71
CA GLY A 32 -17.02 -7.35 11.40
C GLY A 32 -15.53 -7.67 11.20
N ARG A 33 -15.13 -8.92 11.46
CA ARG A 33 -13.72 -9.35 11.37
C ARG A 33 -13.10 -9.02 10.01
N MET A 34 -13.82 -9.23 8.91
CA MET A 34 -13.33 -8.94 7.56
C MET A 34 -13.09 -7.43 7.37
N ASP A 35 -14.05 -6.58 7.74
CA ASP A 35 -13.92 -5.12 7.61
C ASP A 35 -12.77 -4.56 8.45
N ARG A 36 -12.50 -5.17 9.62
CA ARG A 36 -11.41 -4.79 10.50
C ARG A 36 -10.01 -4.98 9.86
N TYR A 37 -9.85 -5.95 8.96
CA TYR A 37 -8.57 -6.17 8.27
C TYR A 37 -8.30 -5.19 7.12
N ILE A 38 -9.33 -4.52 6.62
CA ILE A 38 -9.21 -3.68 5.42
C ILE A 38 -8.30 -2.46 5.67
N PRO A 39 -8.48 -1.64 6.71
CA PRO A 39 -7.62 -0.47 6.92
C PRO A 39 -6.12 -0.82 7.09
N PRO A 40 -5.73 -1.85 7.88
CA PRO A 40 -4.34 -2.31 7.94
C PRO A 40 -3.79 -2.81 6.59
N LEU A 41 -4.61 -3.55 5.84
CA LEU A 41 -4.22 -4.06 4.52
C LEU A 41 -3.99 -2.92 3.53
N THR A 42 -4.84 -1.89 3.55
CA THR A 42 -4.66 -0.67 2.75
C THR A 42 -3.32 -0.01 3.04
N SER A 43 -2.90 0.08 4.31
CA SER A 43 -1.58 0.62 4.68
C SER A 43 -0.45 -0.20 4.05
N ALA A 44 -0.52 -1.53 4.18
CA ALA A 44 0.50 -2.43 3.64
C ALA A 44 0.62 -2.30 2.11
N LEU A 45 -0.51 -2.25 1.40
CA LEU A 45 -0.51 -2.08 -0.05
C LEU A 45 0.02 -0.70 -0.47
N ALA A 46 -0.34 0.37 0.25
CA ALA A 46 0.18 1.72 -0.02
C ALA A 46 1.70 1.78 0.19
N THR A 47 2.20 1.19 1.28
CA THR A 47 3.65 1.11 1.56
C THR A 47 4.36 0.27 0.51
N TRP A 48 3.77 -0.85 0.09
CA TRP A 48 4.35 -1.67 -0.97
C TRP A 48 4.48 -0.87 -2.27
N ALA A 49 3.40 -0.21 -2.71
CA ALA A 49 3.39 0.62 -3.91
C ALA A 49 4.41 1.78 -3.81
N PHE A 50 4.52 2.41 -2.64
CA PHE A 50 5.55 3.42 -2.39
C PHE A 50 6.96 2.84 -2.58
N CYS A 51 7.26 1.71 -1.95
CA CYS A 51 8.58 1.08 -2.04
C CYS A 51 8.89 0.61 -3.47
N THR A 52 7.95 -0.02 -4.16
CA THR A 52 8.17 -0.49 -5.54
C THR A 52 8.25 0.65 -6.53
N GLY A 53 7.46 1.71 -6.35
CA GLY A 53 7.57 2.94 -7.14
C GLY A 53 8.93 3.60 -6.94
N TRP A 54 9.43 3.68 -5.71
CA TRP A 54 10.72 4.30 -5.38
C TRP A 54 11.93 3.58 -5.98
N LEU A 55 11.83 2.28 -6.22
CA LEU A 55 12.92 1.48 -6.78
C LEU A 55 13.11 1.80 -8.28
N TRP A 56 13.72 2.96 -8.57
CA TRP A 56 14.05 3.52 -9.90
C TRP A 56 15.09 2.72 -10.69
N PHE A 57 15.24 1.43 -10.41
CA PHE A 57 16.12 0.56 -11.15
C PHE A 57 15.50 0.10 -12.47
N TYR A 58 14.16 -0.03 -12.54
CA TYR A 58 13.46 -0.55 -13.72
C TYR A 58 12.04 0.03 -13.87
N LEU A 59 11.68 0.44 -15.10
CA LEU A 59 10.31 0.82 -15.48
C LEU A 59 9.27 -0.27 -15.14
N PHE A 60 9.70 -1.53 -15.17
CA PHE A 60 8.89 -2.67 -14.72
C PHE A 60 8.36 -2.52 -13.28
N ASN A 61 9.15 -1.96 -12.36
CA ASN A 61 8.72 -1.78 -10.97
C ASN A 61 7.58 -0.75 -10.85
N LEU A 62 7.60 0.28 -11.70
CA LEU A 62 6.51 1.25 -11.80
C LEU A 62 5.23 0.56 -12.28
N TYR A 63 5.31 -0.28 -13.31
CA TYR A 63 4.14 -1.00 -13.83
C TYR A 63 3.53 -1.99 -12.83
N ILE A 64 4.31 -2.60 -11.95
CA ILE A 64 3.73 -3.44 -10.88
C ILE A 64 3.22 -2.57 -9.71
N SER A 65 3.85 -1.43 -9.45
CA SER A 65 3.40 -0.50 -8.40
C SER A 65 1.99 0.04 -8.66
N LEU A 66 1.70 0.43 -9.90
CA LEU A 66 0.42 1.04 -10.29
C LEU A 66 -0.83 0.22 -9.93
N PRO A 67 -0.97 -1.08 -10.28
CA PRO A 67 -2.14 -1.86 -9.89
C PRO A 67 -2.28 -2.01 -8.38
N VAL A 68 -1.17 -2.08 -7.63
CA VAL A 68 -1.21 -2.15 -6.16
C VAL A 68 -1.62 -0.81 -5.54
N LEU A 69 -1.16 0.30 -6.12
CA LEU A 69 -1.62 1.64 -5.75
C LEU A 69 -3.12 1.81 -5.99
N LEU A 70 -3.62 1.40 -7.16
CA LEU A 70 -5.05 1.44 -7.48
C LEU A 70 -5.88 0.59 -6.52
N LEU A 71 -5.40 -0.60 -6.16
CA LEU A 71 -6.04 -1.45 -5.16
C LEU A 71 -6.08 -0.78 -3.79
N SER A 72 -4.98 -0.16 -3.35
CA SER A 72 -4.93 0.60 -2.09
C SER A 72 -5.92 1.76 -2.08
N ILE A 73 -6.03 2.52 -3.18
CA ILE A 73 -7.02 3.60 -3.33
C ILE A 73 -8.44 3.04 -3.23
N GLY A 74 -8.75 1.95 -3.93
CA GLY A 74 -10.07 1.32 -3.89
C GLY A 74 -10.47 0.88 -2.48
N LEU A 75 -9.56 0.23 -1.75
CA LEU A 75 -9.79 -0.16 -0.37
C LEU A 75 -9.90 1.06 0.56
N HIS A 76 -9.13 2.12 0.31
CA HIS A 76 -9.26 3.36 1.06
C HIS A 76 -10.64 4.00 0.90
N LEU A 77 -11.15 4.08 -0.33
CA LEU A 77 -12.51 4.57 -0.59
C LEU A 77 -13.56 3.71 0.11
N TYR A 78 -13.39 2.38 0.13
CA TYR A 78 -14.24 1.50 0.92
C TYR A 78 -14.18 1.81 2.42
N THR A 79 -12.98 2.00 2.99
CA THR A 79 -12.84 2.40 4.39
C THR A 79 -13.47 3.76 4.69
N MET A 80 -13.47 4.71 3.75
CA MET A 80 -14.15 5.99 3.89
C MET A 80 -15.67 5.80 3.90
N SER A 81 -16.21 5.05 2.93
CA SER A 81 -17.65 4.79 2.79
C SER A 81 -18.25 4.11 4.02
N LYS A 82 -17.52 3.15 4.60
CA LYS A 82 -17.94 2.40 5.80
C LYS A 82 -17.47 3.03 7.12
N ASN A 83 -16.77 4.16 7.06
CA ASN A 83 -16.18 4.85 8.22
C ASN A 83 -15.34 3.93 9.12
N LEU A 84 -14.57 3.02 8.52
CA LEU A 84 -13.75 2.03 9.22
C LEU A 84 -12.49 2.70 9.79
N ASN A 85 -12.19 2.42 11.06
CA ASN A 85 -10.99 2.86 11.80
C ASN A 85 -10.44 4.24 11.40
N PRO A 86 -10.99 5.34 11.95
CA PRO A 86 -10.68 6.70 11.50
C PRO A 86 -9.21 7.10 11.71
N LYS A 87 -8.50 6.47 12.66
CA LYS A 87 -7.06 6.68 12.88
C LYS A 87 -6.24 6.14 11.71
N LEU A 88 -6.45 4.87 11.36
CA LEU A 88 -5.77 4.21 10.24
C LEU A 88 -6.15 4.86 8.90
N ARG A 89 -7.38 5.33 8.75
CA ARG A 89 -7.82 6.06 7.55
C ARG A 89 -6.94 7.28 7.26
N ARG A 90 -6.58 8.07 8.28
CA ARG A 90 -5.71 9.24 8.10
C ARG A 90 -4.30 8.84 7.67
N ILE A 91 -3.76 7.77 8.27
CA ILE A 91 -2.45 7.23 7.91
C ILE A 91 -2.46 6.71 6.46
N ASN A 92 -3.51 5.97 6.08
CA ASN A 92 -3.69 5.45 4.73
C ASN A 92 -3.74 6.55 3.68
N ALA A 93 -4.47 7.63 3.95
CA ALA A 93 -4.51 8.77 3.04
C ALA A 93 -3.11 9.36 2.80
N ILE A 94 -2.33 9.56 3.86
CA ILE A 94 -0.95 10.09 3.75
C ILE A 94 -0.06 9.12 2.96
N LEU A 95 -0.11 7.82 3.26
CA LEU A 95 0.67 6.80 2.55
C LEU A 95 0.32 6.73 1.07
N ILE A 96 -0.96 6.77 0.73
CA ILE A 96 -1.44 6.76 -0.66
C ILE A 96 -0.95 8.00 -1.40
N TRP A 97 -1.07 9.19 -0.80
CA TRP A 97 -0.55 10.42 -1.42
C TRP A 97 0.95 10.37 -1.64
N ALA A 98 1.72 9.85 -0.68
CA ALA A 98 3.15 9.64 -0.82
C ALA A 98 3.47 8.64 -1.96
N ALA A 99 2.75 7.52 -2.02
CA ALA A 99 2.91 6.52 -3.07
C ALA A 99 2.59 7.08 -4.46
N CYS A 100 1.51 7.87 -4.59
CA CYS A 100 1.17 8.59 -5.82
C CYS A 100 2.31 9.53 -6.24
N GLY A 101 2.83 10.34 -5.32
CA GLY A 101 3.91 11.29 -5.60
C GLY A 101 5.17 10.58 -6.09
N VAL A 102 5.55 9.48 -5.46
CA VAL A 102 6.71 8.68 -5.89
C VAL A 102 6.47 8.01 -7.23
N CYS A 103 5.30 7.41 -7.47
CA CYS A 103 5.00 6.79 -8.77
C CYS A 103 5.02 7.82 -9.91
N PHE A 104 4.53 9.03 -9.66
CA PHE A 104 4.56 10.14 -10.61
C PHE A 104 5.99 10.63 -10.88
N LEU A 105 6.80 10.78 -9.84
CA LEU A 105 8.22 11.13 -9.98
C LEU A 105 8.99 10.06 -10.77
N SER A 106 8.67 8.80 -10.51
CA SER A 106 9.28 7.65 -11.19
C SER A 106 8.87 7.59 -12.67
N TYR A 107 7.62 7.93 -12.99
CA TYR A 107 7.15 8.05 -14.37
C TYR A 107 8.00 9.06 -15.13
N PHE A 108 8.19 10.27 -14.59
CA PHE A 108 9.06 11.27 -15.23
C PHE A 108 10.50 10.82 -15.36
N TYR A 109 11.05 10.11 -14.38
CA TYR A 109 12.43 9.62 -14.45
C TYR A 109 12.67 8.63 -15.60
N PHE A 110 11.68 7.80 -15.95
CA PHE A 110 11.82 6.80 -17.01
C PHE A 110 11.32 7.26 -18.39
N ASP A 111 10.48 8.29 -18.46
CA ASP A 111 9.86 8.78 -19.70
C ASP A 111 10.58 10.02 -20.30
N LEU A 112 11.49 10.66 -19.53
CA LEU A 112 12.46 11.68 -19.99
C LEU A 112 13.80 11.04 -20.38
#